data_AF-A0A1H6SPP4-F1
#
_entry.id   AF-A0A1H6SPP4-F1
#
_cell.length_a   1.000
_cell.length_b   1.000
_cell.length_c   1.000
_cell.angle_alpha   90.00
_cell.angle_beta   90.00
_cell.angle_gamma   90.00
#
_symmetry.space_group_name_H-M   'P 1'
#
loop_
_entity.id
_entity.type
_entity.pdbx_description
1 polymer ?
#
loop_
_entity_poly.entity_id
_entity_poly.type
_entity_poly.pdbx_seq_one_letter_code
_entity_poly.pdbx_strand_id
1 'polypeptide(L)'
;MRKAFHIAVIAVLAWLVADRALLHAQAREASTFACAQGAEQVKLEALGRGFDDAAASSQGEAFRSGCLVTGRGRPTEMLARN
;
A
#
# COMPACT_ATOMS: atom_id res chain seq x y z
N MET A 1 41.98 16.71 10.89
CA MET A 1 41.44 16.77 9.51
C MET A 1 40.88 15.44 9.04
N ARG A 2 41.69 14.37 8.86
CA ARG A 2 41.24 13.09 8.27
C ARG A 2 40.14 12.36 9.08
N LYS A 3 40.21 12.38 10.42
CA LYS A 3 39.18 11.79 11.30
C LYS A 3 37.82 12.49 11.20
N ALA A 4 37.80 13.82 11.19
CA ALA A 4 36.57 14.60 11.08
C ALA A 4 35.86 14.36 9.74
N PHE A 5 36.63 14.24 8.65
CA PHE A 5 36.11 13.89 7.33
C PHE A 5 35.41 12.52 7.32
N HIS A 6 36.03 11.49 7.89
CA HIS A 6 35.40 10.17 7.97
C HIS A 6 34.12 10.17 8.81
N ILE A 7 34.10 10.90 9.92
CA ILE A 7 32.89 11.03 10.75
C ILE A 7 31.76 11.70 9.96
N ALA A 8 32.06 12.78 9.24
CA ALA A 8 31.07 13.46 8.41
C ALA A 8 30.52 12.53 7.30
N VAL A 9 31.39 11.78 6.63
CA VAL A 9 30.99 10.83 5.59
C VAL A 9 30.10 9.73 6.17
N ILE A 10 30.46 9.15 7.32
CA ILE A 10 29.66 8.11 7.98
C ILE A 10 28.29 8.67 8.41
N ALA A 11 28.25 9.89 8.95
CA ALA A 11 26.99 10.53 9.35
C ALA A 11 26.06 10.76 8.16
N VAL A 12 26.59 11.24 7.03
CA VAL A 12 25.82 11.43 5.79
C VAL A 12 25.32 10.08 5.25
N LEU A 13 26.16 9.05 5.22
CA LEU A 13 25.75 7.73 4.78
C LEU A 13 24.65 7.13 5.67
N ALA A 14 24.80 7.25 6.99
CA ALA A 14 23.79 6.80 7.94
C ALA A 14 22.45 7.53 7.73
N TRP A 15 22.50 8.85 7.50
CA TRP A 15 21.31 9.66 7.23
C TRP A 15 20.62 9.25 5.93
N LEU A 16 21.38 9.05 4.84
CA LEU A 16 20.83 8.61 3.56
C LEU A 16 20.19 7.22 3.62
N VAL A 17 20.80 6.29 4.37
CA VAL A 17 20.25 4.95 4.58
C VAL A 17 18.97 5.00 5.40
N ALA A 18 18.92 5.83 6.44
CA ALA A 18 17.72 6.00 7.26
C ALA A 18 16.55 6.59 6.45
N ASP A 19 16.80 7.62 5.65
CA ASP A 19 15.80 8.26 4.78
C ASP A 19 15.23 7.27 3.75
N ARG A 20 16.12 6.52 3.07
CA ARG A 20 15.72 5.48 2.11
C ARG A 20 14.93 4.34 2.76
N ALA A 21 15.35 3.87 3.93
CA ALA A 21 14.64 2.83 4.66
C ALA A 21 13.23 3.29 5.06
N LEU A 22 13.10 4.55 5.49
CA LEU A 22 11.82 5.14 5.87
C LEU A 22 10.88 5.29 4.67
N LEU A 23 11.38 5.70 3.50
CA LEU A 23 10.59 5.79 2.28
C LEU A 23 10.09 4.41 1.79
N HIS A 24 10.92 3.37 1.91
CA HIS A 24 10.51 2.00 1.55
C HIS A 24 9.50 1.41 2.54
N ALA A 25 9.63 1.71 3.83
CA ALA A 25 8.66 1.31 4.85
C ALA A 25 7.32 2.02 4.64
N GLN A 26 7.34 3.34 4.43
CA GLN A 26 6.13 4.12 4.18
C GLN A 26 5.45 3.75 2.87
N ALA A 27 6.19 3.42 1.81
CA ALA A 27 5.58 2.93 0.56
C ALA A 27 4.82 1.62 0.77
N ARG A 28 5.35 0.70 1.60
CA ARG A 28 4.67 -0.55 1.98
C ARG A 28 3.43 -0.26 2.84
N GLU A 29 3.54 0.58 3.86
CA GLU A 29 2.41 0.89 4.74
C GLU A 29 1.31 1.70 4.05
N ALA A 30 1.68 2.73 3.27
CA ALA A 30 0.75 3.53 2.48
C ALA A 30 0.02 2.66 1.44
N SER A 31 0.72 1.71 0.81
CA SER A 31 0.06 0.74 -0.09
C SER A 31 -0.91 -0.18 0.65
N THR A 32 -0.56 -0.62 1.86
CA THR A 32 -1.41 -1.51 2.68
C THR A 32 -2.68 -0.77 3.15
N PHE A 33 -2.53 0.48 3.58
CA PHE A 33 -3.64 1.35 3.96
C PHE A 33 -4.53 1.66 2.75
N ALA A 34 -3.94 2.00 1.60
CA ALA A 34 -4.68 2.24 0.36
C ALA A 34 -5.43 0.99 -0.13
N CYS A 35 -4.86 -0.20 0.01
CA CYS A 35 -5.53 -1.46 -0.31
C CYS A 35 -6.74 -1.73 0.59
N ALA A 36 -6.61 -1.49 1.90
CA ALA A 36 -7.72 -1.65 2.84
C ALA A 36 -8.85 -0.65 2.56
N GLN A 37 -8.51 0.61 2.27
CA GLN A 37 -9.49 1.63 1.91
C GLN A 37 -10.21 1.32 0.59
N GLY A 38 -9.47 0.82 -0.41
CA GLY A 38 -10.05 0.40 -1.68
C GLY A 38 -10.96 -0.83 -1.54
N ALA A 39 -10.60 -1.78 -0.68
CA ALA A 39 -11.43 -2.95 -0.37
C ALA A 39 -12.79 -2.55 0.23
N GLU A 40 -12.79 -1.58 1.14
CA GLU A 40 -14.01 -1.05 1.73
C GLU A 40 -14.86 -0.32 0.69
N GLN A 41 -14.25 0.44 -0.23
CA GLN A 41 -14.98 1.05 -1.36
C GLN A 41 -15.64 0.00 -2.26
N VAL A 42 -14.94 -1.07 -2.61
CA VAL A 42 -15.50 -2.17 -3.43
C VAL A 42 -16.66 -2.85 -2.71
N LYS A 43 -16.55 -3.06 -1.39
CA LYS A 43 -17.64 -3.60 -0.57
C LYS A 43 -18.86 -2.67 -0.60
N LEU A 44 -18.68 -1.38 -0.33
CA LEU A 44 -19.76 -0.39 -0.33
C LEU A 44 -20.43 -0.28 -1.71
N GLU A 45 -19.65 -0.33 -2.78
CA GLU A 45 -20.18 -0.32 -4.14
C GLU A 45 -21.00 -1.59 -4.45
N ALA A 46 -20.52 -2.76 -4.05
CA ALA A 46 -21.26 -4.01 -4.18
C ALA A 46 -22.58 -3.98 -3.39
N LEU A 47 -22.56 -3.48 -2.14
CA LEU A 47 -23.79 -3.26 -1.37
C LEU A 47 -24.75 -2.31 -2.09
N GLY A 48 -24.24 -1.21 -2.65
CA GLY A 48 -25.04 -0.27 -3.45
C GLY A 48 -25.62 -0.87 -4.73
N ARG A 49 -25.00 -1.92 -5.27
CA ARG A 49 -25.49 -2.71 -6.42
C ARG A 49 -26.48 -3.80 -6.03
N GLY A 50 -26.77 -3.96 -4.73
CA GLY A 50 -27.74 -4.94 -4.22
C GLY A 50 -27.17 -6.33 -3.92
N PHE A 51 -25.84 -6.48 -3.89
CA PHE A 51 -25.23 -7.70 -3.36
C PHE A 51 -25.48 -7.81 -1.85
N ASP A 52 -25.64 -9.04 -1.35
CA ASP A 52 -25.65 -9.28 0.09
C ASP A 52 -24.29 -8.99 0.74
N ASP A 53 -24.26 -8.84 2.07
CA ASP A 53 -23.03 -8.47 2.79
C ASP A 53 -21.92 -9.51 2.63
N ALA A 54 -22.26 -10.80 2.51
CA ALA A 54 -21.27 -11.85 2.33
C ALA A 54 -20.61 -11.76 0.95
N ALA A 55 -21.40 -11.56 -0.11
CA ALA A 55 -20.92 -11.36 -1.47
C ALA A 55 -20.15 -10.05 -1.63
N ALA A 56 -20.62 -8.96 -1.01
CA ALA A 56 -19.92 -7.67 -1.01
C ALA A 56 -18.58 -7.76 -0.26
N SER A 57 -18.57 -8.42 0.90
CA SER A 57 -17.36 -8.67 1.69
C SER A 57 -16.35 -9.54 0.91
N SER A 58 -16.83 -10.58 0.23
CA SER A 58 -16.01 -11.43 -0.64
C SER A 58 -15.35 -10.63 -1.76
N GLN A 59 -16.06 -9.67 -2.37
CA GLN A 59 -15.50 -8.82 -3.42
C GLN A 59 -14.45 -7.84 -2.87
N GLY A 60 -14.69 -7.26 -1.70
CA GLY A 60 -13.72 -6.42 -1.00
C GLY A 60 -12.43 -7.17 -0.65
N GLU A 61 -12.53 -8.38 -0.10
CA GLU A 61 -11.37 -9.21 0.24
C GLU A 61 -10.62 -9.74 -1.01
N ALA A 62 -11.34 -10.05 -2.09
CA ALA A 62 -10.72 -10.37 -3.38
C ALA A 62 -9.91 -9.18 -3.94
N PHE A 63 -10.46 -7.96 -3.87
CA PHE A 63 -9.73 -6.75 -4.23
C PHE A 63 -8.50 -6.55 -3.33
N ARG A 64 -8.67 -6.68 -2.01
CA ARG A 64 -7.60 -6.50 -1.02
C ARG A 64 -6.44 -7.43 -1.25
N SER A 65 -6.72 -8.73 -1.43
CA SER A 65 -5.69 -9.74 -1.68
C SER A 65 -4.93 -9.46 -2.99
N GLY A 66 -5.64 -9.14 -4.07
CA GLY A 66 -5.00 -8.75 -5.33
C GLY A 66 -4.18 -7.45 -5.24
N CYS A 67 -4.66 -6.47 -4.47
CA CYS A 67 -3.97 -5.21 -4.23
C CYS A 67 -2.66 -5.42 -3.44
N LEU A 68 -2.68 -6.27 -2.40
CA LEU A 68 -1.49 -6.58 -1.60
C LEU A 68 -0.42 -7.34 -2.41
N VAL A 69 -0.83 -8.18 -3.36
CA VAL A 69 0.09 -8.92 -4.24
C VAL A 69 0.70 -8.00 -5.30
N THR A 70 -0.09 -7.10 -5.88
CA THR A 70 0.35 -6.25 -7.00
C THR A 70 0.90 -4.89 -6.58
N GLY A 71 0.67 -4.47 -5.34
CA GLY A 71 0.98 -3.14 -4.83
C GLY A 71 0.16 -2.01 -5.48
N ARG A 72 -0.90 -2.34 -6.24
CA ARG A 72 -1.74 -1.36 -6.95
C ARG A 72 -3.15 -1.35 -6.38
N GLY A 73 -3.47 -0.30 -5.63
CA GLY A 73 -4.82 -0.03 -5.10
C GLY A 73 -5.69 0.76 -6.07
N ARG A 74 -5.81 0.32 -7.32
CA ARG A 74 -6.73 0.95 -8.29
C ARG A 74 -8.04 0.14 -8.37
N PRO A 75 -9.14 0.59 -7.73
CA PRO A 75 -10.42 -0.14 -7.69
C PRO A 75 -11.00 -0.40 -9.08
N THR A 76 -10.72 0.52 -10.01
CA THR A 76 -11.33 0.58 -11.35
C THR A 76 -10.86 -0.53 -12.29
N GLU A 77 -9.71 -1.17 -12.06
CA GLU A 77 -9.17 -2.18 -13.00
C GLU A 77 -9.60 -3.61 -12.67
N MET A 78 -9.98 -3.92 -11.43
CA MET A 78 -10.44 -5.27 -11.05
C MET A 78 -11.93 -5.50 -11.28
N LEU A 79 -12.77 -4.46 -11.15
CA LEU A 79 -14.22 -4.56 -11.38
C LEU A 79 -14.61 -4.79 -12.84
N ALA A 80 -13.73 -4.51 -13.80
CA ALA A 80 -14.02 -4.71 -15.23
C ALA A 80 -13.82 -6.17 -15.71
N ARG A 81 -13.37 -7.08 -14.84
CA ARG A 81 -13.04 -8.47 -15.21
C ARG A 81 -14.09 -9.51 -14.79
N ASN A 82 -15.19 -9.11 -14.15
CA ASN A 82 -16.27 -10.02 -13.75
C ASN A 82 -17.62 -9.59 -14.34
#